data_AF-A0A3L7SKP1-F1
#
_entry.id   AF-A0A3L7SKP1-F1
#
_cell.length_a   1.000
_cell.length_b   1.000
_cell.length_c   1.000
_cell.angle_alpha   90.00
_cell.angle_beta   90.00
_cell.angle_gamma   90.00
#
_symmetry.space_group_name_H-M   'P 1'
#
loop_
_entity.id
_entity.type
_entity.pdbx_description
1 polymer ?
#
loop_
_entity_poly.entity_id
_entity_poly.type
_entity_poly.pdbx_seq_one_letter_code
_entity_poly.pdbx_strand_id
1 'polypeptide(L)' 'MAELIRTCGRLGQLAGLSIPALAIVLELQHAISLGQMLVMLLASVCCFWIGRLLEAYAAS' A
#
# COMPACT_ATOMS: atom_id res chain seq x y z
N MET A 1 -1.44 -22.91 -0.23
CA MET A 1 -0.90 -21.79 -1.05
C MET A 1 -1.90 -20.68 -1.26
N ALA A 2 -3.16 -20.96 -1.67
CA ALA A 2 -4.18 -19.92 -1.87
C ALA A 2 -4.41 -18.99 -0.65
N GLU A 3 -4.35 -19.53 0.57
CA GLU A 3 -4.51 -18.74 1.80
C GLU A 3 -3.35 -17.74 2.05
N LEU A 4 -2.12 -18.12 1.70
CA LEU A 4 -0.96 -17.21 1.77
C LEU A 4 -1.11 -16.08 0.74
N ILE A 5 -1.53 -16.40 -0.48
CA ILE A 5 -1.74 -15.40 -1.55
C ILE A 5 -2.85 -14.42 -1.13
N ARG A 6 -3.94 -14.91 -0.54
CA ARG A 6 -5.04 -14.07 -0.03
C ARG A 6 -4.58 -13.17 1.13
N THR A 7 -3.74 -13.70 2.01
CA THR A 7 -3.17 -12.92 3.13
C THR A 7 -2.23 -11.83 2.62
N CYS A 8 -1.34 -12.15 1.68
CA CYS A 8 -0.48 -11.17 1.01
C CYS A 8 -1.30 -10.09 0.28
N GLY A 9 -2.40 -10.49 -0.37
CA GLY A 9 -3.33 -9.58 -1.04
C GLY A 9 -3.94 -8.55 -0.07
N ARG A 10 -4.46 -9.03 1.07
CA ARG A 10 -5.02 -8.16 2.11
C ARG A 10 -3.98 -7.26 2.78
N LEU A 11 -2.78 -7.79 3.05
CA LEU A 11 -1.69 -6.99 3.61
C LEU A 11 -1.24 -5.89 2.65
N GLY A 12 -1.16 -6.18 1.34
CA GLY A 12 -0.85 -5.18 0.32
C GLY A 12 -1.91 -4.08 0.22
N GLN A 13 -3.19 -4.43 0.34
CA GLN A 13 -4.28 -3.46 0.38
C GLN A 13 -4.26 -2.60 1.66
N LEU A 14 -4.05 -3.22 2.82
CA LEU A 14 -3.91 -2.49 4.09
C LEU A 14 -2.71 -1.55 4.09
N ALA A 15 -1.57 -2.00 3.56
CA ALA A 15 -0.39 -1.15 3.37
C ALA A 15 -0.71 0.02 2.43
N GLY A 16 -1.36 -0.25 1.29
CA GLY A 16 -1.77 0.79 0.34
C GLY A 16 -2.73 1.83 0.91
N LEU A 17 -3.57 1.45 1.89
CA LEU A 17 -4.47 2.38 2.59
C LEU A 17 -3.80 3.15 3.74
N SER A 18 -2.81 2.55 4.41
CA SER A 18 -2.17 3.12 5.60
C SER A 18 -0.96 4.00 5.29
N ILE A 19 -0.18 3.66 4.26
CA ILE A 19 1.00 4.43 3.82
C ILE A 19 0.69 5.90 3.51
N PRO A 20 -0.44 6.27 2.85
CA PRO A 20 -0.78 7.67 2.59
C PRO A 20 -0.94 8.48 3.87
N ALA A 21 -1.68 7.94 4.85
CA ALA A 21 -1.90 8.61 6.13
C ALA A 21 -0.58 8.80 6.87
N LEU A 22 0.28 7.77 6.86
CA LEU A 22 1.61 7.86 7.47
C LEU A 22 2.49 8.90 6.76
N ALA A 23 2.48 8.94 5.43
CA ALA A 23 3.26 9.88 4.64
C ALA A 23 2.86 11.34 4.93
N ILE A 24 1.57 11.62 5.06
CA ILE A 24 1.07 12.95 5.44
C ILE A 24 1.58 13.33 6.84
N VAL A 25 1.48 12.43 7.82
CA VAL A 25 1.98 12.70 9.18
C VAL A 25 3.49 12.97 9.18
N LEU A 26 4.27 12.19 8.42
CA LEU A 26 5.72 12.38 8.32
C LEU A 26 6.09 13.70 7.64
N GLU A 27 5.32 14.14 6.64
CA GLU A 27 5.52 15.42 5.95
C GLU A 27 5.18 16.60 6.88
N LEU A 28 4.09 16.50 7.64
CA LEU A 28 3.71 17.49 8.66
C LEU A 28 4.73 17.61 9.80
N GLN A 29 5.47 16.53 10.09
CA GLN A 29 6.59 16.56 11.04
C GLN A 29 7.91 17.00 10.40
N HIS A 30 7.90 17.38 9.12
CA HIS A 30 9.07 17.71 8.29
C HIS A 30 10.14 16.59 8.27
N ALA A 31 9.73 15.34 8.52
CA ALA A 31 10.62 14.18 8.47
C ALA A 31 10.90 13.71 7.03
N ILE A 32 9.98 14.02 6.10
CA ILE A 32 10.13 13.76 4.67
C ILE A 32 9.80 15.04 3.88
N SER A 33 10.37 15.18 2.69
CA SER A 33 10.02 16.26 1.75
C SER A 33 8.74 15.94 0.96
N LEU A 34 8.12 16.99 0.39
CA LEU A 34 6.94 16.85 -0.47
C LEU A 34 7.16 15.84 -1.62
N GLY A 35 8.34 15.87 -2.25
CA GLY A 35 8.69 14.93 -3.32
C GLY A 35 8.71 13.48 -2.85
N GLN A 36 9.22 13.23 -1.64
CA GLN A 36 9.22 11.89 -1.04
C GLN A 36 7.81 11.43 -0.66
N MET A 37 6.96 12.33 -0.17
CA MET A 37 5.54 12.04 0.09
C MET A 37 4.82 11.58 -1.18
N LEU A 38 5.04 12.25 -2.32
CA LEU A 38 4.44 11.86 -3.61
C LEU A 38 4.89 10.46 -4.06
N VAL A 39 6.17 10.10 -3.85
CA VAL A 39 6.68 8.76 -4.13
C VAL A 39 6.02 7.72 -3.24
N MET A 40 5.85 8.00 -1.94
CA MET A 40 5.14 7.11 -1.02
C MET A 40 3.66 6.92 -1.40
N LEU A 41 2.99 7.99 -1.83
CA LEU A 41 1.62 7.92 -2.34
C LEU A 41 1.53 7.02 -3.58
N LEU A 42 2.44 7.19 -4.55
CA LEU A 42 2.51 6.32 -5.72
C LEU A 42 2.73 4.84 -5.31
N ALA A 43 3.69 4.58 -4.42
CA ALA A 43 3.97 3.25 -3.92
C ALA A 43 2.75 2.62 -3.22
N SER A 44 1.97 3.43 -2.49
CA SER A 44 0.74 2.98 -1.83
C SER A 44 -0.33 2.53 -2.82
N VAL A 45 -0.54 3.28 -3.91
CA VAL A 45 -1.52 2.96 -4.96
C VAL A 45 -1.11 1.67 -5.66
N CYS A 46 0.19 1.52 -5.99
CA CYS A 46 0.72 0.30 -6.56
C CYS A 46 0.52 -0.91 -5.62
N CYS A 47 0.86 -0.78 -4.34
CA CYS A 47 0.65 -1.85 -3.34
C CYS A 47 -0.83 -2.25 -3.22
N PHE A 48 -1.74 -1.27 -3.22
CA PHE A 48 -3.17 -1.53 -3.14
C PHE A 48 -3.65 -2.36 -4.34
N TRP A 49 -3.27 -1.96 -5.56
CA TRP A 49 -3.67 -2.66 -6.78
C TRP A 49 -3.04 -4.05 -6.90
N ILE A 50 -1.76 -4.20 -6.55
CA ILE A 50 -1.11 -5.51 -6.49
C ILE A 50 -1.85 -6.41 -5.51
N GLY A 51 -2.18 -5.89 -4.32
CA GLY A 51 -2.93 -6.64 -3.32
C GLY A 51 -4.31 -7.08 -3.84
N ARG A 52 -5.00 -6.23 -4.59
CA ARG A 52 -6.29 -6.54 -5.22
C ARG A 52 -6.18 -7.60 -6.32
N LEU A 53 -5.13 -7.57 -7.14
CA LEU A 53 -4.86 -8.58 -8.15
C LEU A 53 -4.54 -9.94 -7.53
N LEU A 54 -3.75 -9.97 -6.45
CA LEU A 54 -3.44 -11.19 -5.71
C LEU A 54 -4.69 -11.80 -5.08
N GLU A 55 -5.57 -10.98 -4.51
CA GLU A 55 -6.83 -11.48 -3.95
C GLU A 55 -7.77 -12.01 -5.05
N ALA A 56 -7.83 -11.35 -6.22
CA ALA A 56 -8.59 -11.83 -7.36
C ALA A 56 -8.05 -13.17 -7.90
N TYR A 57 -6.72 -13.32 -7.99
CA TYR A 57 -6.08 -14.56 -8.44
C TYR A 57 -6.26 -15.72 -7.44
N ALA A 58 -6.32 -15.43 -6.14
CA ALA A 58 -6.60 -16.45 -5.14
C ALA A 58 -8.09 -16.87 -5.12
N ALA A 59 -8.98 -16.09 -5.73
CA ALA A 59 -10.42 -16.35 -5.81
C ALA A 59 -10.84 -17.10 -7.10
N SER A 60 -9.98 -17.09 -8.13
CA SER A 60 -10.12 -17.88 -9.37
C SER A 60 -9.58 -19.30 -9.21
#